data_AF-A0A058ZH46-F1
#
_entry.id   AF-A0A058ZH46-F1
#
_cell.length_a   1.000
_cell.length_b   1.000
_cell.length_c   1.000
_cell.angle_alpha   90.00
_cell.angle_beta   90.00
_cell.angle_gamma   90.00
#
_symmetry.space_group_name_H-M   'P 1'
#
loop_
_entity.id
_entity.type
_entity.pdbx_description
1 polymer ?
#
loop_
_entity_poly.entity_id
_entity_poly.type
_entity_poly.pdbx_seq_one_letter_code
_entity_poly.pdbx_strand_id
1 'polypeptide(L)' 'MNKKSGKKSSKKNSQLVLRLDKEQRDEFVERCKELDTSAAREIRGFIRRFLKENPSE' A
#
# COMPACT_ATOMS: atom_id res chain seq x y z
N MET A 1 -26.16 19.89 -26.85
CA MET A 1 -26.05 19.97 -25.37
C MET A 1 -24.92 19.06 -24.89
N ASN A 2 -23.80 19.65 -24.49
CA ASN A 2 -22.56 18.92 -24.15
C ASN A 2 -22.57 18.54 -22.66
N LYS A 3 -23.00 17.30 -22.33
CA LYS A 3 -23.07 16.83 -20.94
C LYS A 3 -21.68 16.37 -20.50
N LYS A 4 -20.92 17.29 -19.86
CA LYS A 4 -19.68 16.96 -19.14
C LYS A 4 -20.01 15.96 -18.03
N SER A 5 -19.75 14.69 -18.27
CA SER A 5 -19.82 13.64 -17.25
C SER A 5 -18.76 13.93 -16.19
N GLY A 6 -19.23 14.15 -14.97
CA GLY A 6 -18.43 14.50 -13.81
C GLY A 6 -17.22 13.59 -13.68
N LYS A 7 -16.03 14.20 -13.73
CA LYS A 7 -14.77 13.60 -13.33
C LYS A 7 -14.96 13.16 -11.88
N LYS A 8 -15.28 11.87 -11.64
CA LYS A 8 -15.19 11.26 -10.31
C LYS A 8 -13.84 11.67 -9.78
N SER A 9 -13.81 12.61 -8.83
CA SER A 9 -12.61 12.92 -8.09
C SER A 9 -12.15 11.59 -7.53
N SER A 10 -11.08 11.03 -8.08
CA SER A 10 -10.43 9.86 -7.52
C SER A 10 -10.18 10.24 -6.06
N LYS A 11 -10.95 9.64 -5.16
CA LYS A 11 -10.83 9.86 -3.71
C LYS A 11 -9.35 9.81 -3.44
N LYS A 12 -8.79 10.93 -2.96
CA LYS A 12 -7.37 11.04 -2.63
C LYS A 12 -7.11 9.92 -1.62
N ASN A 13 -6.56 8.80 -2.08
CA ASN A 13 -6.21 7.70 -1.21
C ASN A 13 -5.17 8.28 -0.24
N SER A 14 -5.45 8.22 1.06
CA SER A 14 -4.49 8.68 2.06
C SER A 14 -3.20 7.88 1.91
N GLN A 15 -2.06 8.57 1.85
CA GLN A 15 -0.75 7.94 1.73
C GLN A 15 -0.22 7.60 3.12
N LEU A 16 0.17 6.34 3.33
CA LEU A 16 0.93 5.92 4.49
C LEU A 16 2.42 6.12 4.18
N VAL A 17 3.10 6.98 4.93
CA VAL A 17 4.55 7.19 4.82
C VAL A 17 5.23 6.45 5.96
N LEU A 18 5.98 5.41 5.61
CA LEU A 18 6.79 4.63 6.55
C LEU A 18 8.24 5.12 6.45
N ARG A 19 8.86 5.43 7.59
CA ARG A 19 10.29 5.71 7.68
C ARG A 19 10.98 4.46 8.20
N LEU A 20 11.94 3.98 7.42
CA LEU A 20 12.76 2.82 7.72
C LEU A 20 14.22 3.21 7.54
N ASP A 21 15.12 2.52 8.23
CA ASP A 21 16.53 2.60 7.96
C ASP A 21 16.84 2.11 6.54
N LYS A 22 17.91 2.65 5.95
CA LYS A 22 18.24 2.41 4.54
C LYS A 22 18.43 0.92 4.26
N GLU A 23 19.21 0.24 5.08
CA GLU A 23 19.53 -1.19 4.93
C GLU A 23 18.27 -2.05 4.97
N GLN A 24 17.41 -1.83 5.96
CA GLN A 24 16.16 -2.57 6.11
C GLN A 24 15.21 -2.37 4.93
N ARG A 25 15.09 -1.15 4.43
CA ARG A 25 14.25 -0.84 3.26
C ARG A 25 14.81 -1.50 2.01
N ASP A 26 16.12 -1.42 1.79
CA ASP A 26 16.76 -1.98 0.61
C ASP A 26 16.60 -3.51 0.61
N GLU A 27 16.83 -4.18 1.75
CA GLU A 27 16.58 -5.61 1.91
C GLU A 27 15.11 -5.97 1.64
N PHE A 28 14.16 -5.25 2.23
CA PHE A 28 12.74 -5.50 2.01
C PHE A 28 12.34 -5.37 0.53
N VAL A 29 12.84 -4.34 -0.15
CA VAL A 29 12.55 -4.11 -1.57
C VAL A 29 13.20 -5.19 -2.45
N GLU A 30 14.42 -5.63 -2.14
CA GLU A 30 15.06 -6.74 -2.85
C GLU A 30 14.29 -8.04 -2.68
N ARG A 31 13.89 -8.38 -1.45
CA ARG A 31 13.02 -9.55 -1.20
C ARG A 31 11.71 -9.48 -1.96
N CYS A 32 11.08 -8.30 -2.06
CA CYS A 32 9.88 -8.14 -2.87
C CYS A 32 10.14 -8.44 -4.35
N LYS A 33 11.29 -8.01 -4.90
CA LYS A 33 11.66 -8.31 -6.30
C LYS A 33 11.90 -9.79 -6.52
N GLU A 34 12.57 -10.48 -5.59
CA GLU A 34 12.79 -11.93 -5.66
C GLU A 34 11.47 -12.71 -5.71
N LEU A 35 10.44 -12.22 -5.01
CA LEU A 35 9.12 -12.83 -4.95
C LEU A 35 8.16 -12.37 -6.08
N ASP A 36 8.66 -11.62 -7.07
CA ASP A 36 7.87 -11.02 -8.16
C ASP A 36 6.66 -10.20 -7.65
N THR A 37 6.84 -9.52 -6.52
CA THR A 37 5.84 -8.68 -5.87
C THR A 37 6.34 -7.25 -5.68
N SER A 38 5.48 -6.36 -5.19
CA SER A 38 5.85 -4.99 -4.87
C SER A 38 5.77 -4.75 -3.36
N ALA A 39 6.67 -3.93 -2.84
CA ALA A 39 6.63 -3.45 -1.45
C ALA A 39 5.23 -2.96 -1.05
N ALA A 40 4.55 -2.22 -1.93
CA ALA A 40 3.19 -1.74 -1.68
C ALA A 40 2.15 -2.88 -1.56
N ARG A 41 2.30 -3.96 -2.34
CA ARG A 41 1.40 -5.12 -2.31
C ARG A 41 1.60 -5.93 -1.03
N GLU A 42 2.85 -6.17 -0.64
CA GLU A 42 3.20 -6.88 0.59
C GLU A 42 2.73 -6.11 1.84
N ILE A 43 3.01 -4.80 1.92
CA ILE A 43 2.56 -3.98 3.05
C ILE A 43 1.02 -3.96 3.16
N ARG A 44 0.29 -3.88 2.03
CA ARG A 44 -1.18 -3.95 2.06
C ARG A 44 -1.67 -5.33 2.49
N GLY A 45 -1.01 -6.40 2.05
CA GLY A 45 -1.32 -7.77 2.48
C GLY A 45 -1.11 -7.94 3.97
N PHE A 46 0.03 -7.47 4.47
CA PHE A 46 0.37 -7.45 5.89
C PHE A 46 -0.67 -6.67 6.71
N ILE A 47 -1.01 -5.44 6.31
CA ILE A 47 -2.03 -4.63 7.01
C ILE A 47 -3.37 -5.37 7.09
N ARG A 48 -3.83 -5.97 5.98
CA ARG A 48 -5.09 -6.73 5.98
C ARG A 48 -5.05 -7.94 6.89
N ARG A 49 -3.95 -8.70 6.86
CA ARG A 49 -3.74 -9.86 7.72
C ARG A 49 -3.69 -9.45 9.19
N PHE A 50 -2.92 -8.41 9.50
CA PHE A 50 -2.76 -7.87 10.85
C PHE A 50 -4.10 -7.42 11.44
N LEU A 51 -4.92 -6.68 10.68
CA LEU A 51 -6.25 -6.25 11.13
C LEU A 51 -7.23 -7.42 11.35
N LYS A 52 -7.09 -8.50 10.58
CA LYS A 52 -7.90 -9.70 10.74
C LYS A 52 -7.51 -10.49 12.00
N GLU A 53 -6.21 -10.57 12.27
CA GLU A 53 -5.66 -11.27 13.43
C GLU A 53 -5.82 -10.46 14.74
N ASN A 54 -5.90 -9.13 14.65
CA ASN A 54 -6.04 -8.21 15.78
C ASN A 54 -7.31 -7.36 15.63
N PRO A 55 -8.51 -7.95 15.70
CA PRO A 55 -9.73 -7.18 15.71
C PRO A 55 -9.74 -6.25 16.94
N SER A 56 -10.06 -4.98 16.71
CA SER A 56 -10.32 -4.02 17.78
C SER A 56 -11.63 -4.46 18.46
N GLU A 57 -11.59 -4.78 19.75
CA GLU A 57 -12.82 -4.91 20.56
C GLU A 57 -13.59 -3.58 20.61
#